data_AF-A0AAW0VN12-F1
#
_entry.id   AF-A0AAW0VN12-F1
#
_cell.length_a   1.000
_cell.length_b   1.000
_cell.length_c   1.000
_cell.angle_alpha   90.00
_cell.angle_beta   90.00
_cell.angle_gamma   90.00
#
_symmetry.space_group_name_H-M   'P 1'
#
loop_
_entity.id
_entity.type
_entity.pdbx_description
1 polymer ?
#
loop_
_entity_poly.entity_id
_entity_poly.type
_entity_poly.pdbx_seq_one_letter_code
_entity_poly.pdbx_strand_id
1 'polypeptide(L)'
;EHWKYEPFSGDKDDNGDIYGRGTQDMKSVGIQYLEALKSLKKDGHEFLRTIYISFMPDEETGGHDGMKNFVKSDVFKKMNVGFALDEGYANPTDNFYVFYGERTGLAIKVKCPGQPGHGSQFLTNTAGEKLYKVIDSFLSYRDEQEGLLKENKNLRLGDVNT
;
A
#
# COMPACT_ATOMS: atom_id res chain seq x y z
N GLU A 1 0.73 3.20 -21.50
CA GLU A 1 0.20 3.04 -22.88
C GLU A 1 -0.44 1.67 -23.13
N HIS A 2 -0.81 0.89 -22.09
CA HIS A 2 -1.40 -0.45 -22.23
C HIS A 2 -2.84 -0.55 -21.68
N TRP A 3 -3.60 0.54 -21.76
CA TRP A 3 -4.99 0.53 -21.28
C TRP A 3 -5.96 0.24 -22.43
N LYS A 4 -6.92 -0.66 -22.19
CA LYS A 4 -8.05 -0.90 -23.12
C LYS A 4 -9.05 0.27 -23.13
N TYR A 5 -9.26 0.87 -21.97
CA TYR A 5 -10.11 2.05 -21.75
C TYR A 5 -9.24 3.18 -21.20
N GLU A 6 -9.52 4.44 -21.54
CA GLU A 6 -8.69 5.55 -21.06
C GLU A 6 -8.57 5.54 -19.53
N PRO A 7 -7.37 5.75 -18.95
CA PRO A 7 -7.12 5.49 -17.53
C PRO A 7 -7.95 6.37 -16.60
N PHE A 8 -8.59 7.44 -17.07
CA PHE A 8 -9.41 8.34 -16.25
C PHE A 8 -10.83 8.53 -16.77
N SER A 9 -11.29 7.69 -17.70
CA SER A 9 -12.65 7.80 -18.26
C SER A 9 -13.73 7.32 -17.29
N GLY A 10 -13.44 6.30 -16.48
CA GLY A 10 -14.46 5.64 -15.66
C GLY A 10 -15.47 4.85 -16.52
N ASP A 11 -15.03 4.34 -17.67
CA ASP A 11 -15.86 3.55 -18.57
C ASP A 11 -16.42 2.32 -17.87
N LYS A 12 -17.71 2.05 -18.09
CA LYS A 12 -18.36 0.84 -17.61
C LYS A 12 -18.69 -0.05 -18.81
N ASP A 13 -18.29 -1.31 -18.76
CA ASP A 13 -18.59 -2.27 -19.81
C ASP A 13 -19.98 -2.92 -19.65
N ASP A 14 -20.32 -3.80 -20.59
CA ASP A 14 -21.61 -4.50 -20.63
C ASP A 14 -21.78 -5.49 -19.47
N ASN A 15 -20.70 -5.97 -18.85
CA ASN A 15 -20.76 -6.82 -17.65
C ASN A 15 -20.99 -5.98 -16.39
N GLY A 16 -20.88 -4.66 -16.49
CA GLY A 16 -21.00 -3.73 -15.37
C GLY A 16 -19.67 -3.39 -14.70
N ASP A 17 -18.53 -3.87 -15.23
CA ASP A 17 -17.22 -3.60 -14.68
C ASP A 17 -16.79 -2.17 -15.02
N ILE A 18 -16.24 -1.44 -14.03
CA ILE A 18 -15.81 -0.05 -14.18
C ILE A 18 -14.28 0.03 -14.29
N TYR A 19 -13.79 0.60 -15.39
CA TYR A 19 -12.38 0.71 -15.70
C TYR A 19 -11.88 2.15 -15.50
N GLY A 20 -10.83 2.28 -14.71
CA GLY A 20 -10.16 3.54 -14.48
C GLY A 20 -9.13 3.44 -13.36
N ARG A 21 -8.14 4.32 -13.37
CA ARG A 21 -7.15 4.45 -12.30
C ARG A 21 -7.85 4.88 -11.02
N GLY A 22 -7.69 4.01 -10.04
CA GLY A 22 -8.20 4.13 -8.69
C GLY A 22 -9.67 3.77 -8.52
N THR A 23 -10.29 3.10 -9.50
CA THR A 23 -11.60 2.47 -9.27
C THR A 23 -11.52 1.48 -8.11
N GLN A 24 -10.50 0.62 -8.09
CA GLN A 24 -10.25 -0.30 -6.98
C GLN A 24 -9.52 0.39 -5.82
N ASP A 25 -8.38 1.03 -6.08
CA ASP A 25 -7.53 1.70 -5.07
C ASP A 25 -7.58 3.24 -5.18
N MET A 26 -8.32 3.94 -4.34
CA MET A 26 -9.32 3.40 -3.40
C MET A 26 -10.67 4.14 -3.51
N LYS A 27 -10.98 4.68 -4.70
CA LYS A 27 -12.20 5.49 -4.90
C LYS A 27 -13.47 4.68 -4.68
N SER A 28 -13.47 3.37 -4.96
CA SER A 28 -14.61 2.49 -4.66
C SER A 28 -14.97 2.53 -3.18
N VAL A 29 -14.02 2.27 -2.29
CA VAL A 29 -14.22 2.30 -0.83
C VAL A 29 -14.67 3.69 -0.37
N GLY A 30 -14.04 4.75 -0.90
CA GLY A 30 -14.43 6.13 -0.60
C GLY A 30 -15.90 6.43 -0.92
N ILE A 31 -16.39 6.00 -2.10
CA ILE A 31 -17.79 6.15 -2.48
C ILE A 31 -18.73 5.26 -1.65
N GLN A 32 -18.31 4.04 -1.33
CA GLN A 32 -19.09 3.13 -0.48
C GLN A 32 -19.36 3.75 0.91
N TYR A 33 -18.35 4.38 1.53
CA TYR A 33 -18.53 5.07 2.81
C TYR A 33 -19.51 6.24 2.72
N LEU A 34 -19.41 7.05 1.66
CA LEU A 34 -20.31 8.18 1.45
C LEU A 34 -21.77 7.73 1.26
N GLU A 35 -22.01 6.73 0.41
CA GLU A 35 -23.37 6.24 0.16
C GLU A 35 -23.95 5.48 1.36
N ALA A 36 -23.14 4.70 2.10
CA ALA A 36 -23.58 4.03 3.32
C ALA A 36 -24.05 5.04 4.39
N LEU A 37 -23.23 6.07 4.67
CA LEU A 37 -23.57 7.09 5.67
C LEU A 37 -24.76 7.95 5.25
N LYS A 38 -24.88 8.25 3.95
CA LYS A 38 -26.04 8.93 3.39
C LYS A 38 -27.32 8.11 3.56
N SER A 39 -27.28 6.80 3.31
CA SER A 39 -28.44 5.91 3.52
C SER A 39 -28.82 5.85 4.99
N LEU A 40 -27.87 5.59 5.89
CA LEU A 40 -28.11 5.50 7.33
C LEU A 40 -28.74 6.79 7.88
N LYS A 41 -28.23 7.95 7.43
CA LYS A 41 -28.77 9.25 7.81
C LYS A 41 -30.19 9.48 7.27
N LYS A 42 -30.46 9.06 6.03
CA LYS A 42 -31.80 9.14 5.43
C LYS A 42 -32.82 8.28 6.20
N ASP A 43 -32.36 7.14 6.71
CA ASP A 43 -33.18 6.20 7.50
C ASP A 43 -33.34 6.65 8.97
N GLY A 44 -32.81 7.81 9.35
CA GLY A 44 -32.97 8.39 10.69
C GLY A 44 -32.08 7.76 11.77
N HIS A 45 -30.98 7.10 11.40
CA HIS A 45 -30.07 6.52 12.38
C HIS A 45 -29.37 7.62 13.20
N GLU A 46 -29.34 7.44 14.52
CA GLU A 46 -28.55 8.24 15.45
C GLU A 46 -27.34 7.43 15.92
N PHE A 47 -26.16 8.06 15.91
CA PHE A 47 -24.91 7.41 16.30
C PHE A 47 -24.47 7.85 17.69
N LEU A 48 -23.98 6.91 18.49
CA LEU A 48 -23.43 7.18 19.83
C LEU A 48 -22.15 8.04 19.81
N ARG A 49 -21.48 8.10 18.66
CA ARG A 49 -20.20 8.79 18.45
C ARG A 49 -20.23 9.51 17.10
N THR A 50 -19.47 10.59 16.99
CA THR A 50 -19.27 11.28 15.71
C THR A 50 -18.51 10.39 14.74
N ILE A 51 -19.02 10.27 13.52
CA ILE A 51 -18.33 9.62 12.40
C ILE A 51 -17.62 10.70 11.60
N TYR A 52 -16.31 10.55 11.44
CA TYR A 52 -15.48 11.40 10.60
C TYR A 52 -15.07 10.63 9.35
N ILE A 53 -15.12 11.30 8.20
CA ILE A 53 -14.54 10.80 6.95
C ILE A 53 -13.38 11.72 6.59
N SER A 54 -12.23 11.14 6.27
CA SER A 54 -11.02 11.86 5.90
C SER A 54 -10.49 11.31 4.58
N PHE A 55 -10.26 12.19 3.60
CA PHE A 55 -9.62 11.84 2.33
C PHE A 55 -8.27 12.54 2.28
N MET A 56 -7.19 11.75 2.16
CA MET A 56 -5.82 12.26 2.08
C MET A 56 -5.25 12.00 0.68
N PRO A 57 -4.45 12.93 0.12
CA PRO A 57 -4.07 12.87 -1.29
C PRO A 57 -2.80 12.05 -1.57
N ASP A 58 -2.05 11.64 -0.55
CA ASP A 58 -0.64 11.27 -0.69
C ASP A 58 -0.27 9.89 -0.12
N GLU A 59 -1.26 9.03 0.18
CA GLU A 59 -1.05 7.67 0.70
C GLU A 59 -0.03 6.90 -0.16
N GLU A 60 -0.26 6.83 -1.47
CA GLU A 60 0.55 6.15 -2.49
C GLU A 60 2.01 6.65 -2.58
N THR A 61 2.31 7.79 -1.96
CA THR A 61 3.66 8.39 -1.89
C THR A 61 4.25 8.40 -0.48
N GLY A 62 3.58 7.74 0.46
CA GLY A 62 4.00 7.53 1.85
C GLY A 62 3.30 8.39 2.90
N GLY A 63 2.24 9.14 2.53
CA GLY A 63 1.39 9.88 3.47
C GLY A 63 2.13 10.96 4.28
N HIS A 64 3.27 11.45 3.77
CA HIS A 64 4.19 12.31 4.51
C HIS A 64 3.63 13.71 4.77
N ASP A 65 2.89 14.25 3.83
CA ASP A 65 2.34 15.61 3.87
C ASP A 65 0.87 15.61 4.32
N GLY A 66 0.13 14.50 4.08
CA GLY A 66 -1.25 14.29 4.53
C GLY A 66 -1.34 13.72 5.95
N MET A 67 -1.66 12.42 6.05
CA MET A 67 -2.06 11.80 7.32
C MET A 67 -1.00 11.95 8.41
N LYS A 68 0.30 11.79 8.09
CA LYS A 68 1.42 11.91 9.05
C LYS A 68 1.46 13.25 9.78
N ASN A 69 1.10 14.34 9.10
CA ASN A 69 1.03 15.67 9.69
C ASN A 69 -0.31 15.90 10.37
N PHE A 70 -1.40 15.44 9.75
CA PHE A 70 -2.75 15.62 10.29
C PHE A 70 -2.92 15.00 11.68
N VAL A 71 -2.43 13.78 11.91
CA VAL A 71 -2.54 13.10 13.22
C VAL A 71 -1.84 13.85 14.37
N LYS A 72 -0.89 14.73 14.05
CA LYS A 72 -0.17 15.55 15.05
C LYS A 72 -0.89 16.86 15.37
N SER A 73 -1.84 17.27 14.53
CA SER A 73 -2.56 18.54 14.65
C SER A 73 -3.49 18.57 15.87
N ASP A 74 -3.78 19.78 16.36
CA ASP A 74 -4.78 19.94 17.42
C ASP A 74 -6.21 19.66 16.94
N VAL A 75 -6.45 19.73 15.62
CA VAL A 75 -7.73 19.35 15.02
C VAL A 75 -7.96 17.85 15.25
N PHE A 76 -6.99 17.01 14.88
CA PHE A 76 -7.11 15.56 15.07
C PHE A 76 -7.24 15.18 16.56
N LYS A 77 -6.46 15.81 17.44
CA LYS A 77 -6.59 15.59 18.90
C LYS A 77 -8.01 15.90 19.40
N LYS A 78 -8.61 16.99 18.95
CA LYS A 78 -9.98 17.40 19.33
C LYS A 78 -11.06 16.45 18.80
N MET A 79 -10.81 15.73 17.70
CA MET A 79 -11.75 14.73 17.17
C MET A 79 -11.95 13.57 18.14
N ASN A 80 -11.01 13.31 19.05
CA ASN A 80 -11.08 12.25 20.07
C ASN A 80 -11.45 10.88 19.44
N VAL A 81 -10.71 10.50 18.38
CA VAL A 81 -10.95 9.29 17.59
C VAL A 81 -10.70 8.05 18.45
N GLY A 82 -11.67 7.14 18.51
CA GLY A 82 -11.55 5.89 19.28
C GLY A 82 -10.99 4.72 18.48
N PHE A 83 -11.33 4.66 17.19
CA PHE A 83 -10.79 3.72 16.20
C PHE A 83 -10.97 4.32 14.80
N ALA A 84 -10.28 3.77 13.82
CA ALA A 84 -10.42 4.12 12.41
C ALA A 84 -10.64 2.85 11.58
N LEU A 85 -11.37 2.99 10.48
CA LEU A 85 -11.40 2.02 9.40
C LEU A 85 -10.54 2.59 8.27
N ASP A 86 -9.62 1.78 7.77
CA ASP A 86 -8.73 2.13 6.67
C ASP A 86 -9.21 1.50 5.34
N GLU A 87 -8.43 1.65 4.27
CA GLU A 87 -8.77 1.20 2.92
C GLU A 87 -9.19 -0.28 2.81
N GLY A 88 -8.63 -1.13 3.66
CA GLY A 88 -8.84 -2.57 3.60
C GLY A 88 -8.25 -3.19 2.34
N TYR A 89 -8.94 -4.14 1.73
CA TYR A 89 -8.50 -4.79 0.51
C TYR A 89 -9.70 -5.23 -0.32
N ALA A 90 -9.62 -5.04 -1.64
CA ALA A 90 -10.69 -5.43 -2.53
C ALA A 90 -10.89 -6.96 -2.55
N ASN A 91 -12.16 -7.38 -2.62
CA ASN A 91 -12.54 -8.79 -2.66
C ASN A 91 -13.43 -9.03 -3.90
N PRO A 92 -13.20 -10.10 -4.69
CA PRO A 92 -14.09 -10.46 -5.80
C PRO A 92 -15.44 -11.04 -5.35
N THR A 93 -15.67 -11.18 -4.05
CA THR A 93 -16.91 -11.65 -3.42
C THR A 93 -17.47 -10.57 -2.49
N ASP A 94 -18.67 -10.80 -1.95
CA ASP A 94 -19.34 -9.86 -1.03
C ASP A 94 -18.71 -9.80 0.39
N ASN A 95 -17.59 -10.47 0.61
CA ASN A 95 -16.91 -10.48 1.91
C ASN A 95 -15.92 -9.32 2.03
N PHE A 96 -15.93 -8.64 3.18
CA PHE A 96 -14.92 -7.65 3.51
C PHE A 96 -13.75 -8.29 4.24
N TYR A 97 -12.53 -7.99 3.80
CA TYR A 97 -11.34 -8.30 4.58
C TYR A 97 -11.17 -7.26 5.69
N VAL A 98 -10.94 -7.75 6.91
CA VAL A 98 -10.64 -6.92 8.07
C VAL A 98 -9.24 -7.24 8.54
N PHE A 99 -8.37 -6.24 8.49
CA PHE A 99 -7.02 -6.31 9.00
C PHE A 99 -6.93 -5.52 10.30
N TYR A 100 -6.14 -6.00 11.25
CA TYR A 100 -5.91 -5.36 12.54
C TYR A 100 -4.47 -4.85 12.69
N GLY A 101 -3.70 -4.90 11.60
CA GLY A 101 -2.31 -4.46 11.57
C GLY A 101 -1.69 -4.67 10.19
N GLU A 102 -0.60 -3.97 9.96
CA GLU A 102 0.16 -3.99 8.72
C GLU A 102 1.66 -4.10 9.01
N ARG A 103 2.41 -4.58 8.01
CA ARG A 103 3.87 -4.59 8.10
C ARG A 103 4.42 -3.21 7.77
N THR A 104 5.47 -2.81 8.46
CA THR A 104 6.19 -1.57 8.12
C THR A 104 7.09 -1.81 6.91
N GLY A 105 6.92 -1.00 5.86
CA GLY A 105 7.84 -0.97 4.73
C GLY A 105 9.20 -0.36 5.12
N LEU A 106 10.29 -1.01 4.73
CA LEU A 106 11.65 -0.50 4.91
C LEU A 106 12.32 -0.31 3.54
N ALA A 107 12.43 0.93 3.09
CA ALA A 107 13.15 1.27 1.87
C ALA A 107 14.65 1.46 2.16
N ILE A 108 15.51 0.66 1.53
CA ILE A 108 16.97 0.75 1.67
C ILE A 108 17.60 1.27 0.37
N LYS A 109 18.43 2.31 0.48
CA LYS A 109 19.24 2.83 -0.64
C LYS A 109 20.70 2.44 -0.48
N VAL A 110 21.16 1.50 -1.30
CA VAL A 110 22.57 1.09 -1.34
C VAL A 110 23.30 1.84 -2.46
N LYS A 111 24.48 2.38 -2.16
CA LYS A 111 25.38 2.99 -3.14
C LYS A 111 26.67 2.18 -3.22
N CYS A 112 27.01 1.69 -4.40
CA CYS A 112 28.22 0.91 -4.66
C CYS A 112 29.24 1.72 -5.47
N PRO A 113 30.07 2.58 -4.84
CA PRO A 113 31.10 3.32 -5.57
C PRO A 113 32.20 2.36 -6.06
N GLY A 114 32.76 2.62 -7.24
CA GLY A 114 33.85 1.84 -7.81
C GLY A 114 34.76 2.69 -8.69
N GLN A 115 35.91 2.14 -9.03
CA GLN A 115 36.88 2.82 -9.88
C GLN A 115 36.39 2.83 -11.35
N PRO A 116 36.34 3.99 -12.01
CA PRO A 116 36.05 4.07 -13.44
C PRO A 116 37.28 3.69 -14.27
N GLY A 117 37.06 3.21 -15.49
CA GLY A 117 38.13 3.00 -16.47
C GLY A 117 37.65 2.32 -17.75
N HIS A 118 38.58 2.00 -18.64
CA HIS A 118 38.26 1.47 -19.96
C HIS A 118 37.78 0.01 -19.88
N GLY A 119 36.68 -0.34 -20.56
CA GLY A 119 36.05 -1.67 -20.47
C GLY A 119 36.90 -2.84 -20.98
N SER A 120 38.03 -2.56 -21.64
CA SER A 120 39.02 -3.58 -22.03
C SER A 120 40.03 -3.92 -20.94
N GLN A 121 39.92 -3.33 -19.75
CA GLN A 121 40.80 -3.58 -18.60
C GLN A 121 40.06 -4.41 -17.55
N PHE A 122 40.77 -5.37 -16.95
CA PHE A 122 40.28 -6.15 -15.81
C PHE A 122 40.45 -5.37 -14.52
N LEU A 123 39.65 -4.30 -14.36
CA LEU A 123 39.63 -3.50 -13.14
C LEU A 123 38.94 -4.29 -12.03
N THR A 124 39.54 -4.26 -10.84
CA THR A 124 38.96 -4.82 -9.62
C THR A 124 38.30 -3.73 -8.78
N ASN A 125 37.51 -4.11 -7.79
CA ASN A 125 36.83 -3.19 -6.87
C ASN A 125 35.82 -2.26 -7.58
N THR A 126 35.19 -2.77 -8.64
CA THR A 126 34.24 -2.00 -9.46
C THR A 126 32.88 -1.86 -8.76
N ALA A 127 32.07 -0.92 -9.25
CA ALA A 127 30.70 -0.75 -8.78
C ALA A 127 29.88 -2.02 -9.06
N GLY A 128 30.10 -2.67 -10.21
CA GLY A 128 29.41 -3.89 -10.61
C GLY A 128 29.72 -5.08 -9.71
N GLU A 129 31.00 -5.32 -9.38
CA GLU A 129 31.40 -6.39 -8.46
C GLU A 129 30.78 -6.23 -7.06
N LYS A 130 30.74 -4.99 -6.55
CA LYS A 130 30.14 -4.69 -5.25
C LYS A 130 28.62 -4.84 -5.29
N LEU A 131 27.99 -4.32 -6.33
CA LEU A 131 26.54 -4.43 -6.53
C LEU A 131 26.12 -5.90 -6.61
N TYR A 132 26.88 -6.72 -7.34
CA TYR A 132 26.65 -8.16 -7.41
C TYR A 132 26.62 -8.81 -6.03
N LYS A 133 27.62 -8.53 -5.18
CA LYS A 133 27.66 -9.06 -3.79
C LYS A 133 26.46 -8.62 -2.96
N VAL A 134 26.01 -7.37 -3.12
CA VAL A 134 24.83 -6.84 -2.41
C VAL A 134 23.55 -7.54 -2.88
N ILE A 135 23.37 -7.68 -4.19
CA ILE A 135 22.22 -8.40 -4.77
C ILE A 135 22.19 -9.84 -4.29
N ASP A 136 23.33 -10.53 -4.37
CA ASP A 136 23.49 -11.92 -3.92
C ASP A 136 23.12 -12.09 -2.44
N SER A 137 23.54 -11.15 -1.59
CA SER A 137 23.18 -11.13 -0.16
C SER A 137 21.67 -10.96 0.05
N PHE A 138 21.01 -10.04 -0.68
CA PHE A 138 19.57 -9.84 -0.54
C PHE A 138 18.76 -11.03 -1.07
N LEU A 139 19.16 -11.62 -2.20
CA LEU A 139 18.48 -12.79 -2.75
C LEU A 139 18.66 -14.03 -1.85
N SER A 140 19.86 -14.23 -1.31
CA SER A 140 20.12 -15.32 -0.34
C SER A 140 19.24 -15.17 0.90
N TYR A 141 19.11 -13.95 1.43
CA TYR A 141 18.23 -13.70 2.56
C TYR A 141 16.76 -13.93 2.21
N ARG A 142 16.30 -13.47 1.04
CA ARG A 142 14.94 -13.72 0.55
C ARG A 142 14.66 -15.23 0.46
N ASP A 143 15.60 -16.02 -0.05
CA ASP A 143 15.46 -17.47 -0.18
C ASP A 143 15.40 -18.16 1.19
N GLU A 144 16.16 -17.67 2.17
CA GLU A 144 16.06 -18.12 3.57
C GLU A 144 14.65 -17.85 4.13
N GLN A 145 14.11 -16.63 3.94
CA GLN A 145 12.77 -16.27 4.40
C GLN A 145 11.67 -17.08 3.72
N GLU A 146 11.81 -17.32 2.41
CA GLU A 146 10.90 -18.20 1.65
C GLU A 146 10.98 -19.66 2.15
N GLY A 147 12.18 -20.13 2.49
CA GLY A 147 12.41 -21.43 3.12
C GLY A 147 11.68 -21.58 4.46
N LEU A 148 11.83 -20.60 5.36
CA LEU A 148 11.14 -20.57 6.66
C LEU A 148 9.62 -20.70 6.48
N LEU A 149 9.03 -19.95 5.54
CA LEU A 149 7.60 -19.99 5.26
C LEU A 149 7.14 -21.36 4.75
N LYS A 150 7.93 -22.01 3.89
CA LYS A 150 7.60 -23.34 3.33
C LYS A 150 7.72 -24.46 4.36
N GLU A 151 8.72 -24.40 5.24
CA GLU A 151 9.01 -25.43 6.22
C GLU A 151 8.08 -25.36 7.43
N ASN A 152 7.65 -24.17 7.84
CA ASN A 152 6.81 -23.97 9.01
C ASN A 152 5.37 -23.58 8.63
N LYS A 153 4.47 -24.56 8.65
CA LYS A 153 3.02 -24.38 8.37
C LYS A 153 2.29 -23.43 9.32
N ASN A 154 2.89 -23.05 10.44
CA ASN A 154 2.31 -22.08 11.36
C ASN A 154 2.62 -20.63 10.98
N LEU A 155 3.62 -20.40 10.11
CA LEU A 155 3.93 -19.07 9.61
C LEU A 155 2.97 -18.68 8.49
N ARG A 156 2.65 -17.39 8.47
CA ARG A 156 1.93 -16.71 7.39
C ARG A 156 2.90 -15.82 6.65
N LEU A 157 2.50 -15.34 5.48
CA LEU A 157 3.32 -14.41 4.69
C LEU A 157 3.72 -13.15 5.48
N GLY A 158 2.86 -12.71 6.41
CA GLY A 158 3.13 -11.57 7.28
C GLY A 158 4.23 -11.81 8.33
N ASP A 159 4.62 -13.06 8.58
CA ASP A 159 5.60 -13.45 9.61
C ASP A 159 7.04 -13.56 9.07
N VAL A 160 7.24 -13.37 7.76
CA VAL A 160 8.55 -13.41 7.10
C VAL A 160 8.84 -12.12 6.34
N ASN A 161 10.12 -11.84 6.10
CA ASN A 161 10.52 -10.70 5.26
C ASN A 161 10.54 -11.10 3.78
N THR A 162 9.99 -10.22 2.94
CA THR A 162 9.88 -10.39 1.48
C THR A 162 10.80 -9.44 0.76
#